data_AF-A0A3M1D3G8-F1
#
_entry.id   AF-A0A3M1D3G8-F1
#
_cell.length_a   1.000
_cell.length_b   1.000
_cell.length_c   1.000
_cell.angle_alpha   90.00
_cell.angle_beta   90.00
_cell.angle_gamma   90.00
#
_symmetry.space_group_name_H-M   'P 1'
#
loop_
_entity.id
_entity.type
_entity.pdbx_description
1 polymer ?
#
loop_
_entity_poly.entity_id
_entity_poly.type
_entity_poly.pdbx_seq_one_letter_code
_entity_poly.pdbx_strand_id
1 'polypeptide(L)'
;MDATLTIVSTNECFVWSDKWVPTAGVASVDFLADVRNWTLGTGAAAAVKPAVQLAAVRTDRPDAGAAITAGTNITGNGLRHFQETLNVSSRFWFRWGLSYKLTAGSFASCQVRLHTAFKQCSRVFSPVQVVVNPLNGTTDISFHPVTPVFAAHAVDKVKAAVVIMDNVNTALDWRLFGRGFNDPMAPGSWMALGQAWNQPAAGDSDLDTGLLDLATTLSLSSYQWAQLSLAVRKGSAGDANSRAIFHLIPAVTLA
;
A
#
# COMPACT_ATOMS: atom_id res chain seq x y z
N MET A 1 -12.74 7.71 -11.96
CA MET A 1 -13.17 6.45 -12.58
C MET A 1 -14.55 6.68 -13.14
N ASP A 2 -14.82 6.29 -14.38
CA ASP A 2 -16.14 6.38 -14.99
C ASP A 2 -16.63 4.95 -15.27
N ALA A 3 -17.88 4.64 -14.92
CA ALA A 3 -18.47 3.31 -15.12
C ALA A 3 -19.93 3.42 -15.56
N THR A 4 -20.34 2.54 -16.47
CA THR A 4 -21.76 2.28 -16.77
C THR A 4 -22.15 0.98 -16.09
N LEU A 5 -23.15 1.03 -15.23
CA LEU A 5 -23.61 -0.12 -14.44
C LEU A 5 -24.93 -0.66 -15.00
N THR A 6 -24.96 -1.97 -15.16
CA THR A 6 -26.18 -2.76 -15.38
C THR A 6 -26.32 -3.68 -14.17
N ILE A 7 -27.35 -3.46 -13.36
CA ILE A 7 -27.55 -4.07 -12.06
C ILE A 7 -28.71 -5.07 -12.19
N VAL A 8 -28.39 -6.36 -12.06
CA VAL A 8 -29.36 -7.48 -12.17
C VAL A 8 -29.34 -8.44 -10.98
N SER A 9 -28.40 -8.24 -10.05
CA SER A 9 -28.17 -9.13 -8.91
C SER A 9 -28.61 -8.45 -7.61
N THR A 10 -29.26 -9.21 -6.74
CA THR A 10 -29.53 -8.82 -5.34
C THR A 10 -28.31 -9.04 -4.45
N ASN A 11 -27.37 -9.89 -4.86
CA ASN A 11 -26.06 -10.01 -4.22
C ASN A 11 -25.21 -8.78 -4.55
N GLU A 12 -24.39 -8.38 -3.59
CA GLU A 12 -23.48 -7.25 -3.75
C GLU A 12 -22.39 -7.58 -4.79
N CYS A 13 -22.34 -6.75 -5.82
CA CYS A 13 -21.38 -6.85 -6.92
C CYS A 13 -20.43 -5.67 -6.89
N PHE A 14 -19.24 -5.84 -7.48
CA PHE A 14 -18.20 -4.81 -7.46
C PHE A 14 -17.67 -4.56 -8.87
N VAL A 15 -17.38 -3.30 -9.16
CA VAL A 15 -16.54 -2.90 -10.28
C VAL A 15 -15.38 -2.08 -9.73
N TRP A 16 -14.15 -2.49 -10.06
CA TRP A 16 -12.95 -1.87 -9.53
C TRP A 16 -12.27 -1.02 -10.58
N SER A 17 -11.50 -0.01 -10.15
CA SER A 17 -10.49 0.60 -11.00
C SER A 17 -9.45 -0.45 -11.38
N ASP A 18 -9.00 -0.36 -12.62
CA ASP A 18 -7.89 -1.14 -13.18
C ASP A 18 -6.56 -0.87 -12.42
N LYS A 19 -6.43 0.33 -11.88
CA LYS A 19 -5.21 0.79 -11.21
C LYS A 19 -5.21 0.47 -9.73
N TRP A 20 -4.16 -0.23 -9.32
CA TRP A 20 -3.68 -0.26 -7.95
C TRP A 20 -2.66 0.86 -7.74
N VAL A 21 -2.83 1.61 -6.67
CA VAL A 21 -1.95 2.71 -6.29
C VAL A 21 -1.28 2.35 -4.97
N PRO A 22 0.06 2.45 -4.86
CA PRO A 22 0.73 2.32 -3.59
C PRO A 22 0.30 3.47 -2.68
N THR A 23 -0.06 3.13 -1.45
CA THR A 23 -0.54 4.03 -0.42
C THR A 23 0.21 3.74 0.88
N ALA A 24 0.63 4.81 1.54
CA ALA A 24 1.05 4.77 2.93
C ALA A 24 0.40 5.93 3.65
N GLY A 25 0.11 5.77 4.95
CA GLY A 25 -0.34 6.88 5.80
C GLY A 25 -1.60 7.61 5.32
N VAL A 26 -2.52 6.93 4.61
CA VAL A 26 -3.80 7.53 4.26
C VAL A 26 -4.79 7.29 5.39
N ALA A 27 -4.99 8.26 6.29
CA ALA A 27 -6.01 8.14 7.35
C ALA A 27 -7.43 8.05 6.80
N SER A 28 -7.75 8.81 5.75
CA SER A 28 -9.06 8.75 5.13
C SER A 28 -9.01 9.01 3.63
N VAL A 29 -9.99 8.44 2.94
CA VAL A 29 -10.26 8.70 1.53
C VAL A 29 -11.62 9.37 1.40
N ASP A 30 -11.65 10.43 0.61
CA ASP A 30 -12.86 11.15 0.24
C ASP A 30 -13.27 10.74 -1.17
N PHE A 31 -14.54 10.41 -1.34
CA PHE A 31 -15.14 10.11 -2.63
C PHE A 31 -16.22 11.12 -2.96
N LEU A 32 -16.22 11.59 -4.20
CA LEU A 32 -17.36 12.29 -4.79
C LEU A 32 -17.90 11.42 -5.92
N ALA A 33 -19.09 10.86 -5.71
CA ALA A 33 -19.81 10.07 -6.69
C ALA A 33 -20.87 10.93 -7.38
N ASP A 34 -20.77 11.04 -8.70
CA ASP A 34 -21.74 11.68 -9.58
C ASP A 34 -22.51 10.60 -10.33
N VAL A 35 -23.77 10.41 -9.97
CA VAL A 35 -24.66 9.40 -10.55
C VAL A 35 -25.63 10.04 -11.53
N ARG A 36 -25.68 9.49 -12.74
CA ARG A 36 -26.46 10.01 -13.87
C ARG A 36 -27.24 8.90 -14.57
N ASN A 37 -28.28 9.31 -15.29
CA ASN A 37 -29.09 8.42 -16.14
C ASN A 37 -29.65 7.20 -15.38
N TRP A 38 -30.02 7.39 -14.11
CA TRP A 38 -30.59 6.34 -13.27
C TRP A 38 -31.93 5.86 -13.82
N THR A 39 -31.97 4.59 -14.23
CA THR A 39 -33.14 3.93 -14.82
C THR A 39 -33.47 2.69 -14.00
N LEU A 40 -34.74 2.52 -13.65
CA LEU A 40 -35.24 1.39 -12.86
C LEU A 40 -36.25 0.60 -13.70
N GLY A 41 -36.15 -0.73 -13.65
CA GLY A 41 -37.22 -1.61 -14.10
C GLY A 41 -38.46 -1.50 -13.20
N THR A 42 -39.58 -2.05 -13.65
CA THR A 42 -40.84 -2.02 -12.88
C THR A 42 -40.66 -2.60 -11.47
N GLY A 43 -40.99 -1.82 -10.44
CA GLY A 43 -40.83 -2.23 -9.04
C GLY A 43 -39.39 -2.40 -8.58
N ALA A 44 -38.41 -1.98 -9.39
CA ALA A 44 -37.00 -2.12 -9.05
C ALA A 44 -36.53 -1.00 -8.13
N ALA A 45 -35.63 -1.37 -7.22
CA ALA A 45 -34.85 -0.45 -6.42
C ALA A 45 -33.41 -0.94 -6.43
N ALA A 46 -32.46 -0.01 -6.54
CA ALA A 46 -31.04 -0.33 -6.59
C ALA A 46 -30.26 0.58 -5.66
N ALA A 47 -29.11 0.07 -5.23
CA ALA A 47 -28.17 0.76 -4.36
C ALA A 47 -26.80 0.75 -5.03
N VAL A 48 -26.16 1.91 -5.07
CA VAL A 48 -24.76 2.08 -5.47
C VAL A 48 -24.02 2.82 -4.36
N LYS A 49 -22.76 2.45 -4.12
CA LYS A 49 -21.87 3.18 -3.21
C LYS A 49 -20.41 3.03 -3.66
N PRO A 50 -19.51 3.97 -3.32
CA PRO A 50 -18.09 3.76 -3.52
C PRO A 50 -17.61 2.52 -2.76
N ALA A 51 -16.57 1.87 -3.28
CA ALA A 51 -15.93 0.73 -2.66
C ALA A 51 -14.41 0.94 -2.64
N VAL A 52 -13.75 0.36 -1.66
CA VAL A 52 -12.29 0.38 -1.53
C VAL A 52 -11.77 -1.02 -1.42
N GLN A 53 -10.58 -1.27 -1.97
CA GLN A 53 -9.88 -2.49 -1.68
C GLN A 53 -8.46 -2.17 -1.27
N LEU A 54 -8.09 -2.74 -0.13
CA LEU A 54 -6.78 -2.62 0.47
C LEU A 54 -6.08 -3.96 0.40
N ALA A 55 -4.78 -3.95 0.14
CA ALA A 55 -3.96 -5.15 0.15
C ALA A 55 -2.58 -4.86 0.74
N ALA A 56 -1.99 -5.87 1.38
CA ALA A 56 -0.63 -5.77 1.92
C ALA A 56 0.39 -5.73 0.77
N VAL A 57 0.14 -6.52 -0.28
CA VAL A 57 1.01 -6.68 -1.46
C VAL A 57 0.15 -6.63 -2.73
N ARG A 58 0.76 -6.28 -3.87
CA ARG A 58 0.20 -6.29 -5.22
C ARG A 58 -0.50 -7.64 -5.51
N THR A 59 -1.74 -7.58 -5.99
CA THR A 59 -2.75 -8.63 -5.82
C THR A 59 -3.16 -9.40 -7.09
N ASP A 60 -2.38 -10.37 -7.53
CA ASP A 60 -3.03 -11.57 -8.08
C ASP A 60 -3.78 -12.38 -6.99
N ARG A 61 -3.62 -12.02 -5.70
CA ARG A 61 -4.39 -12.56 -4.56
C ARG A 61 -4.90 -11.51 -3.58
N PRO A 62 -6.03 -10.82 -3.88
CA PRO A 62 -6.67 -9.98 -2.89
C PRO A 62 -7.49 -10.84 -1.90
N ASP A 63 -7.29 -10.64 -0.59
CA ASP A 63 -8.35 -10.93 0.38
C ASP A 63 -9.62 -10.19 -0.06
N ALA A 64 -10.79 -10.82 0.11
CA ALA A 64 -12.07 -10.31 -0.36
C ALA A 64 -12.24 -8.81 -0.07
N GLY A 65 -12.60 -8.03 -1.09
CA GLY A 65 -12.63 -6.57 -0.99
C GLY A 65 -13.57 -6.10 0.13
N ALA A 66 -13.09 -5.18 0.96
CA ALA A 66 -13.89 -4.56 2.00
C ALA A 66 -14.83 -3.52 1.36
N ALA A 67 -16.12 -3.82 1.26
CA ALA A 67 -17.10 -2.79 0.92
C ALA A 67 -17.00 -1.65 1.94
N ILE A 68 -17.09 -0.41 1.48
CA ILE A 68 -17.35 0.71 2.41
C ILE A 68 -18.65 0.38 3.14
N THR A 69 -18.59 0.38 4.46
CA THR A 69 -19.76 0.15 5.33
C THR A 69 -20.30 1.47 5.90
N ALA A 70 -19.50 2.54 5.90
CA ALA A 70 -19.93 3.87 6.32
C ALA A 70 -20.63 4.64 5.18
N GLY A 71 -21.73 5.32 5.51
CA GLY A 71 -22.47 6.17 4.57
C GLY A 71 -23.72 5.50 3.96
N THR A 72 -24.54 6.33 3.33
CA THR A 72 -25.85 5.93 2.77
C THR A 72 -25.75 5.45 1.33
N ASN A 73 -26.48 4.40 0.97
CA ASN A 73 -26.61 3.98 -0.43
C ASN A 73 -27.12 5.13 -1.32
N ILE A 74 -26.56 5.25 -2.52
CA ILE A 74 -27.10 6.11 -3.57
C ILE A 74 -28.23 5.35 -4.27
N THR A 75 -29.42 5.96 -4.34
CA THR A 75 -30.64 5.35 -4.89
C THR A 75 -31.27 6.18 -6.01
N GLY A 76 -30.50 7.09 -6.62
CA GLY A 76 -30.96 7.98 -7.67
C GLY A 76 -29.85 8.90 -8.20
N ASN A 77 -30.22 9.80 -9.11
CA ASN A 77 -29.27 10.75 -9.71
C ASN A 77 -28.75 11.78 -8.68
N GLY A 78 -27.55 12.27 -8.92
CA GLY A 78 -26.97 13.42 -8.23
C GLY A 78 -25.54 13.19 -7.73
N LEU A 79 -25.02 14.24 -7.10
CA LEU A 79 -23.70 14.25 -6.46
C LEU A 79 -23.83 13.85 -4.99
N ARG A 80 -22.94 12.95 -4.54
CA ARG A 80 -22.87 12.47 -3.16
C ARG A 80 -21.42 12.38 -2.71
N HIS A 81 -21.13 12.94 -1.55
CA HIS A 81 -19.81 12.87 -0.91
C HIS A 81 -19.81 11.75 0.14
N PHE A 82 -18.71 11.02 0.19
CA PHE A 82 -18.45 9.97 1.15
C PHE A 82 -17.05 10.15 1.70
N GLN A 83 -16.89 9.84 2.98
CA GLN A 83 -15.59 9.77 3.61
C GLN A 83 -15.46 8.42 4.28
N GLU A 84 -14.38 7.71 3.99
CA GLU A 84 -14.03 6.46 4.67
C GLU A 84 -12.73 6.65 5.43
N THR A 85 -12.76 6.36 6.73
CA THR A 85 -11.52 6.27 7.52
C THR A 85 -10.88 4.92 7.20
N LEU A 86 -9.67 4.94 6.67
CA LEU A 86 -8.98 3.72 6.30
C LEU A 86 -8.16 3.22 7.49
N ASN A 87 -8.45 2.01 7.96
CA ASN A 87 -7.59 1.32 8.92
C ASN A 87 -6.40 0.66 8.19
N VAL A 88 -5.50 1.48 7.65
CA VAL A 88 -4.41 1.07 6.71
C VAL A 88 -3.09 0.68 7.37
N SER A 89 -3.07 0.42 8.68
CA SER A 89 -1.82 0.16 9.40
C SER A 89 -0.96 -0.96 8.79
N SER A 90 -1.59 -1.97 8.18
CA SER A 90 -0.92 -3.13 7.56
C SER A 90 -1.19 -3.33 6.05
N ARG A 91 -1.73 -2.34 5.33
CA ARG A 91 -2.00 -2.45 3.88
C ARG A 91 -1.31 -1.35 3.06
N PHE A 92 -0.62 -1.70 1.98
CA PHE A 92 0.20 -0.80 1.16
C PHE A 92 -0.40 -0.50 -0.21
N TRP A 93 -1.34 -1.30 -0.67
CA TRP A 93 -1.94 -1.14 -1.98
C TRP A 93 -3.41 -0.78 -1.83
N PHE A 94 -3.85 0.19 -2.63
CA PHE A 94 -5.22 0.64 -2.67
C PHE A 94 -5.73 0.68 -4.11
N ARG A 95 -6.95 0.22 -4.30
CA ARG A 95 -7.76 0.56 -5.46
C ARG A 95 -9.15 0.97 -5.00
N TRP A 96 -9.83 1.75 -5.83
CA TRP A 96 -11.18 2.20 -5.57
C TRP A 96 -12.13 1.58 -6.59
N GLY A 97 -13.42 1.60 -6.30
CA GLY A 97 -14.42 1.02 -7.16
C GLY A 97 -15.81 1.44 -6.75
N LEU A 98 -16.79 0.69 -7.23
CA LEU A 98 -18.19 0.83 -6.86
C LEU A 98 -18.71 -0.53 -6.42
N SER A 99 -19.47 -0.52 -5.33
CA SER A 99 -20.37 -1.60 -4.96
C SER A 99 -21.77 -1.29 -5.46
N TYR A 100 -22.48 -2.30 -5.95
CA TYR A 100 -23.84 -2.16 -6.44
C TYR A 100 -24.67 -3.43 -6.23
N LYS A 101 -25.98 -3.27 -6.06
CA LYS A 101 -26.97 -4.35 -6.01
C LYS A 101 -28.40 -3.86 -6.23
N LEU A 102 -29.29 -4.78 -6.59
CA LEU A 102 -30.72 -4.60 -6.46
C LEU A 102 -31.13 -4.76 -5.00
N THR A 103 -31.98 -3.86 -4.52
CA THR A 103 -32.70 -4.00 -3.26
C THR A 103 -34.13 -4.49 -3.49
N ALA A 104 -34.67 -4.35 -4.70
CA ALA A 104 -35.94 -4.93 -5.15
C ALA A 104 -36.01 -4.99 -6.69
N GLY A 105 -36.95 -5.77 -7.22
CA GLY A 105 -37.28 -5.87 -8.65
C GLY A 105 -36.24 -6.57 -9.51
N SER A 106 -36.25 -6.29 -10.82
CA SER A 106 -35.57 -7.11 -11.84
C SER A 106 -34.32 -6.49 -12.46
N PHE A 107 -34.23 -5.16 -12.55
CA PHE A 107 -33.12 -4.47 -13.23
C PHE A 107 -33.00 -3.00 -12.83
N ALA A 108 -31.77 -2.49 -12.83
CA ALA A 108 -31.49 -1.06 -12.82
C ALA A 108 -30.25 -0.74 -13.68
N SER A 109 -30.15 0.47 -14.21
CA SER A 109 -28.92 0.97 -14.86
C SER A 109 -28.62 2.41 -14.50
N CYS A 110 -27.33 2.75 -14.51
CA CYS A 110 -26.87 4.11 -14.30
C CYS A 110 -25.45 4.31 -14.82
N GLN A 111 -25.04 5.57 -14.93
CA GLN A 111 -23.66 5.97 -15.14
C GLN A 111 -23.14 6.60 -13.86
N VAL A 112 -21.92 6.24 -13.48
CA VAL A 112 -21.30 6.73 -12.25
C VAL A 112 -19.90 7.23 -12.57
N ARG A 113 -19.66 8.48 -12.20
CA ARG A 113 -18.33 9.08 -12.18
C ARG A 113 -17.87 9.22 -10.74
N LEU A 114 -16.73 8.63 -10.43
CA LEU A 114 -16.12 8.62 -9.10
C LEU A 114 -14.82 9.42 -9.11
N HIS A 115 -14.79 10.47 -8.29
CA HIS A 115 -13.60 11.23 -7.95
C HIS A 115 -13.11 10.79 -6.57
N THR A 116 -11.79 10.70 -6.41
CA THR A 116 -11.15 10.20 -5.19
C THR A 116 -10.07 11.19 -4.75
N ALA A 117 -10.06 11.54 -3.48
CA ALA A 117 -9.05 12.38 -2.85
C ALA A 117 -8.57 11.78 -1.52
N PHE A 118 -7.34 12.08 -1.12
CA PHE A 118 -6.73 11.54 0.11
C PHE A 118 -6.45 12.67 1.09
N LYS A 119 -6.79 12.45 2.37
CA LYS A 119 -6.72 13.49 3.41
C LYS A 119 -5.40 13.52 4.19
N GLN A 120 -4.58 12.47 4.05
CA GLN A 120 -3.20 12.46 4.51
C GLN A 120 -2.29 12.02 3.37
N CYS A 121 -1.21 12.79 3.16
CA CYS A 121 -0.33 12.63 2.01
C CYS A 121 1.03 12.10 2.48
N SER A 122 1.35 10.91 1.99
CA SER A 122 2.68 10.30 2.11
C SER A 122 3.51 10.56 0.87
N ARG A 123 4.83 10.52 1.02
CA ARG A 123 5.74 10.48 -0.13
C ARG A 123 6.07 9.03 -0.45
N VAL A 124 5.59 8.55 -1.59
CA VAL A 124 6.01 7.27 -2.18
C VAL A 124 7.27 7.51 -2.99
N PHE A 125 8.28 6.67 -2.80
CA PHE A 125 9.50 6.70 -3.63
C PHE A 125 9.37 5.71 -4.79
N SER A 126 10.08 6.00 -5.88
CA SER A 126 10.12 5.11 -7.04
C SER A 126 10.54 3.69 -6.64
N PRO A 127 10.00 2.64 -7.30
CA PRO A 127 10.44 1.28 -7.07
C PRO A 127 11.94 1.14 -7.25
N VAL A 128 12.58 0.39 -6.35
CA VAL A 128 14.00 0.05 -6.42
C VAL A 128 14.15 -1.47 -6.46
N GLN A 129 15.02 -1.95 -7.35
CA GLN A 129 15.43 -3.34 -7.40
C GLN A 129 16.80 -3.48 -6.72
N VAL A 130 16.90 -4.41 -5.78
CA VAL A 130 18.14 -4.76 -5.09
C VAL A 130 18.42 -6.23 -5.39
N VAL A 131 19.50 -6.50 -6.13
CA VAL A 131 19.97 -7.86 -6.39
C VAL A 131 21.02 -8.19 -5.35
N VAL A 132 20.74 -9.18 -4.51
CA VAL A 132 21.61 -9.58 -3.40
C VAL A 132 22.21 -10.94 -3.71
N ASN A 133 23.54 -10.99 -3.70
CA ASN A 133 24.32 -12.21 -3.62
C ASN A 133 25.30 -12.04 -2.45
N PRO A 134 24.94 -12.48 -1.22
CA PRO A 134 25.80 -12.34 -0.06
C PRO A 134 26.89 -13.42 -0.13
N LEU A 135 27.91 -13.13 -0.94
CA LEU A 135 29.15 -13.90 -1.02
C LEU A 135 30.01 -13.78 0.24
N ASN A 136 29.58 -12.99 1.23
CA ASN A 136 30.36 -12.78 2.45
C ASN A 136 30.21 -13.99 3.39
N GLY A 137 31.34 -14.63 3.70
CA GLY A 137 31.45 -15.78 4.61
C GLY A 137 31.18 -15.47 6.09
N THR A 138 30.69 -14.27 6.42
CA THR A 138 30.46 -13.74 7.76
C THR A 138 29.04 -13.16 7.87
N THR A 139 28.52 -13.02 9.09
CA THR A 139 27.21 -12.43 9.44
C THR A 139 27.09 -10.93 9.12
N ASP A 140 27.95 -10.40 8.26
CA ASP A 140 28.05 -8.97 7.99
C ASP A 140 26.79 -8.45 7.30
N ILE A 141 26.37 -7.27 7.74
CA ILE A 141 25.18 -6.60 7.21
C ILE A 141 25.61 -5.73 6.04
N SER A 142 25.01 -5.99 4.87
CA SER A 142 25.13 -5.10 3.72
C SER A 142 23.91 -4.19 3.62
N PHE A 143 24.15 -2.89 3.41
CA PHE A 143 23.12 -1.87 3.33
C PHE A 143 22.96 -1.41 1.89
N HIS A 144 21.77 -1.57 1.35
CA HIS A 144 21.39 -1.14 0.00
C HIS A 144 20.42 0.03 0.13
N PRO A 145 20.82 1.27 -0.16
CA PRO A 145 19.89 2.40 -0.11
C PRO A 145 18.70 2.19 -1.05
N VAL A 146 17.47 2.34 -0.54
CA VAL A 146 16.23 2.14 -1.31
C VAL A 146 15.47 3.44 -1.54
N THR A 147 15.98 4.56 -1.03
CA THR A 147 15.50 5.90 -1.35
C THR A 147 16.66 6.83 -1.71
N PRO A 148 16.40 7.89 -2.49
CA PRO A 148 17.26 9.06 -2.46
C PRO A 148 17.29 9.66 -1.05
N VAL A 149 18.20 10.61 -0.83
CA VAL A 149 18.14 11.48 0.35
C VAL A 149 16.87 12.34 0.27
N PHE A 150 16.12 12.40 1.36
CA PHE A 150 14.89 13.20 1.45
C PHE A 150 14.88 14.06 2.72
N ALA A 151 14.09 15.12 2.71
CA ALA A 151 13.94 15.98 3.88
C ALA A 151 13.29 15.19 5.02
N ALA A 152 13.92 15.22 6.20
CA ALA A 152 13.42 14.54 7.40
C ALA A 152 12.25 15.27 8.07
N HIS A 153 12.08 16.57 7.77
CA HIS A 153 11.07 17.41 8.40
C HIS A 153 9.66 16.86 8.18
N ALA A 154 8.88 16.81 9.26
CA ALA A 154 7.52 16.29 9.32
C ALA A 154 7.35 14.82 8.93
N VAL A 155 8.41 14.02 8.78
CA VAL A 155 8.27 12.57 8.55
C VAL A 155 7.99 11.87 9.88
N ASP A 156 6.90 11.09 9.96
CA ASP A 156 6.49 10.34 11.15
C ASP A 156 6.88 8.86 11.05
N LYS A 157 6.23 8.15 10.11
CA LYS A 157 6.37 6.69 9.93
C LYS A 157 6.86 6.33 8.55
N VAL A 158 7.42 5.14 8.43
CA VAL A 158 7.82 4.53 7.16
C VAL A 158 7.13 3.20 6.96
N LYS A 159 6.98 2.84 5.70
CA LYS A 159 6.44 1.55 5.26
C LYS A 159 7.08 1.12 3.95
N ALA A 160 7.27 -0.17 3.72
CA ALA A 160 7.64 -0.67 2.40
C ALA A 160 6.85 -1.92 2.02
N ALA A 161 6.44 -1.98 0.76
CA ALA A 161 6.10 -3.24 0.12
C ALA A 161 7.36 -3.85 -0.48
N VAL A 162 7.59 -5.13 -0.20
CA VAL A 162 8.77 -5.87 -0.62
C VAL A 162 8.30 -7.13 -1.35
N VAL A 163 8.60 -7.22 -2.64
CA VAL A 163 8.44 -8.45 -3.43
C VAL A 163 9.82 -9.08 -3.59
N ILE A 164 9.94 -10.33 -3.22
CA ILE A 164 11.20 -11.07 -3.17
C ILE A 164 11.08 -12.17 -4.20
N MET A 165 11.93 -12.11 -5.21
CA MET A 165 11.95 -13.04 -6.35
C MET A 165 13.26 -13.80 -6.39
N ASP A 166 13.24 -14.96 -7.04
CA ASP A 166 14.41 -15.79 -7.26
C ASP A 166 15.16 -16.11 -5.95
N ASN A 167 14.43 -16.23 -4.83
CA ASN A 167 15.03 -16.58 -3.55
C ASN A 167 15.38 -18.07 -3.52
N VAL A 168 16.66 -18.37 -3.74
CA VAL A 168 17.13 -19.76 -3.92
C VAL A 168 17.13 -20.54 -2.60
N ASN A 169 17.17 -19.87 -1.44
CA ASN A 169 17.07 -20.52 -0.13
C ASN A 169 16.49 -19.58 0.95
N THR A 170 15.98 -20.13 2.06
CA THR A 170 15.45 -19.33 3.19
C THR A 170 16.55 -18.72 4.08
N ALA A 171 17.79 -18.64 3.57
CA ALA A 171 18.95 -18.32 4.39
C ALA A 171 19.39 -16.85 4.28
N LEU A 172 18.54 -15.99 3.75
CA LEU A 172 18.74 -14.54 3.73
C LEU A 172 17.87 -13.89 4.80
N ASP A 173 18.52 -13.10 5.65
CA ASP A 173 17.82 -12.22 6.58
C ASP A 173 17.79 -10.81 5.98
N TRP A 174 16.64 -10.15 6.02
CA TRP A 174 16.52 -8.76 5.61
C TRP A 174 15.74 -7.92 6.62
N ARG A 175 16.01 -6.62 6.64
CA ARG A 175 15.33 -5.64 7.49
C ARG A 175 15.46 -4.24 6.92
N LEU A 176 14.47 -3.39 7.16
CA LEU A 176 14.60 -1.98 6.83
C LEU A 176 15.47 -1.25 7.85
N PHE A 177 16.32 -0.38 7.35
CA PHE A 177 17.13 0.53 8.14
C PHE A 177 16.93 1.96 7.64
N GLY A 178 17.21 2.92 8.50
CA GLY A 178 17.21 4.32 8.15
C GLY A 178 18.36 5.04 8.83
N ARG A 179 18.67 6.22 8.33
CA ARG A 179 19.64 7.12 8.96
C ARG A 179 19.18 8.56 8.77
N GLY A 180 19.39 9.38 9.80
CA GLY A 180 19.22 10.83 9.75
C GLY A 180 20.56 11.53 9.73
N PHE A 181 20.65 12.69 9.09
CA PHE A 181 21.86 13.50 9.03
C PHE A 181 21.56 14.96 8.68
N ASN A 182 22.47 15.86 9.07
CA ASN A 182 22.40 17.29 8.73
C ASN A 182 23.21 17.63 7.48
N ASP A 183 24.23 16.85 7.18
CA ASP A 183 25.04 16.98 5.96
C ASP A 183 24.95 15.68 5.14
N PRO A 184 24.41 15.73 3.90
CA PRO A 184 24.38 14.57 3.00
C PRO A 184 25.75 13.97 2.68
N MET A 185 26.83 14.73 2.81
CA MET A 185 28.21 14.26 2.60
C MET A 185 28.79 13.55 3.83
N ALA A 186 28.18 13.71 5.01
CA ALA A 186 28.57 13.07 6.25
C ALA A 186 27.37 12.36 6.90
N PRO A 187 26.82 11.32 6.25
CA PRO A 187 25.63 10.65 6.74
C PRO A 187 25.90 9.90 8.06
N GLY A 188 24.90 9.90 8.95
CA GLY A 188 24.95 9.17 10.21
C GLY A 188 24.93 7.65 10.03
N SER A 189 25.06 6.94 11.15
CA SER A 189 24.99 5.48 11.21
C SER A 189 23.59 4.96 10.83
N TRP A 190 23.55 3.76 10.25
CA TRP A 190 22.30 3.06 10.00
C TRP A 190 21.68 2.57 11.31
N MET A 191 20.39 2.82 11.48
CA MET A 191 19.58 2.37 12.61
C MET A 191 18.42 1.52 12.12
N ALA A 192 18.14 0.46 12.86
CA ALA A 192 17.19 -0.55 12.45
C ALA A 192 15.74 -0.07 12.62
N LEU A 193 14.91 -0.26 11.60
CA LEU A 193 13.50 0.13 11.60
C LEU A 193 12.67 -1.16 11.75
N GLY A 194 11.99 -1.33 12.89
CA GLY A 194 11.31 -2.59 13.28
C GLY A 194 12.04 -3.31 14.41
N GLN A 195 11.64 -4.56 14.75
CA GLN A 195 12.21 -5.31 15.88
C GLN A 195 13.01 -6.55 15.45
N ALA A 196 12.55 -7.31 14.46
CA ALA A 196 13.16 -8.57 14.03
C ALA A 196 13.71 -8.52 12.58
N TRP A 197 14.64 -9.42 12.29
CA TRP A 197 15.04 -9.73 10.91
C TRP A 197 13.96 -10.62 10.28
N ASN A 198 13.63 -10.36 9.02
CA ASN A 198 12.70 -11.18 8.24
C ASN A 198 13.46 -12.21 7.42
N GLN A 199 12.93 -13.42 7.35
CA GLN A 199 13.43 -14.50 6.49
C GLN A 199 12.39 -14.77 5.41
N PRO A 200 12.71 -14.51 4.13
CA PRO A 200 11.80 -14.85 3.04
C PRO A 200 11.69 -16.37 2.90
N ALA A 201 10.50 -16.83 2.54
CA ALA A 201 10.31 -18.21 2.09
C ALA A 201 11.14 -18.45 0.80
N ALA A 202 11.50 -19.71 0.55
CA ALA A 202 12.13 -20.07 -0.72
C ALA A 202 11.14 -19.86 -1.88
N GLY A 203 11.66 -19.41 -3.03
CA GLY A 203 10.85 -18.99 -4.17
C GLY A 203 10.35 -17.55 -4.05
N ASP A 204 9.26 -17.25 -4.75
CA ASP A 204 8.68 -15.91 -4.75
C ASP A 204 7.86 -15.69 -3.47
N SER A 205 8.15 -14.60 -2.77
CA SER A 205 7.43 -14.21 -1.57
C SER A 205 7.26 -12.71 -1.50
N ASP A 206 6.33 -12.29 -0.67
CA ASP A 206 5.97 -10.90 -0.54
C ASP A 206 5.67 -10.51 0.91
N LEU A 207 6.04 -9.29 1.26
CA LEU A 207 5.85 -8.79 2.61
C LEU A 207 5.52 -7.30 2.61
N ASP A 208 4.63 -6.92 3.53
CA ASP A 208 4.44 -5.56 3.99
C ASP A 208 5.13 -5.42 5.36
N THR A 209 6.01 -4.42 5.50
CA THR A 209 6.68 -4.15 6.78
C THR A 209 5.74 -3.60 7.86
N GLY A 210 4.51 -3.21 7.50
CA GLY A 210 3.65 -2.41 8.36
C GLY A 210 4.19 -0.98 8.53
N LEU A 211 3.48 -0.18 9.32
CA LEU A 211 3.95 1.14 9.73
C LEU A 211 5.04 0.98 10.81
N LEU A 212 6.24 1.46 10.50
CA LEU A 212 7.37 1.50 11.42
C LEU A 212 7.61 2.95 11.84
N ASP A 213 7.77 3.20 13.13
CA ASP A 213 8.05 4.54 13.63
C ASP A 213 9.46 4.97 13.18
N LEU A 214 9.52 6.02 12.38
CA LEU A 214 10.76 6.56 11.82
C LEU A 214 11.22 7.77 12.64
N ALA A 215 10.28 8.65 13.02
CA ALA A 215 10.54 9.87 13.78
C ALA A 215 11.23 9.60 15.11
N THR A 216 10.72 8.64 15.90
CA THR A 216 11.29 8.29 17.21
C THR A 216 12.58 7.50 17.05
N THR A 217 12.57 6.47 16.21
CA THR A 217 13.74 5.60 15.98
C THR A 217 14.95 6.38 15.46
N LEU A 218 14.72 7.35 14.56
CA LEU A 218 15.79 8.18 14.01
C LEU A 218 15.91 9.55 14.67
N SER A 219 15.09 9.91 15.66
CA SER A 219 15.05 11.27 16.23
C SER A 219 15.01 12.36 15.15
N LEU A 220 14.12 12.21 14.15
CA LEU A 220 14.14 13.02 12.93
C LEU A 220 13.98 14.53 13.16
N SER A 221 13.44 14.95 14.31
CA SER A 221 13.38 16.37 14.70
C SER A 221 14.76 17.03 14.81
N SER A 222 15.83 16.24 14.95
CA SER A 222 17.22 16.71 15.06
C SER A 222 17.99 16.67 13.74
N TYR A 223 17.34 16.22 12.65
CA TYR A 223 17.98 16.03 11.36
C TYR A 223 17.27 16.80 10.24
N GLN A 224 18.03 17.31 9.29
CA GLN A 224 17.48 17.93 8.07
C GLN A 224 17.14 16.88 7.00
N TRP A 225 17.91 15.81 6.93
CA TRP A 225 17.85 14.81 5.88
C TRP A 225 17.74 13.40 6.45
N ALA A 226 17.10 12.52 5.71
CA ALA A 226 16.99 11.11 6.00
C ALA A 226 17.16 10.26 4.73
N GLN A 227 17.50 9.00 4.93
CA GLN A 227 17.57 8.00 3.87
C GLN A 227 17.17 6.63 4.42
N LEU A 228 16.54 5.80 3.59
CA LEU A 228 16.18 4.43 3.90
C LEU A 228 17.08 3.44 3.16
N SER A 229 17.27 2.27 3.76
CA SER A 229 18.02 1.16 3.20
C SER A 229 17.34 -0.18 3.48
N LEU A 230 17.46 -1.10 2.53
CA LEU A 230 17.32 -2.53 2.80
C LEU A 230 18.67 -3.04 3.32
N ALA A 231 18.69 -3.48 4.57
CA ALA A 231 19.80 -4.23 5.12
C ALA A 231 19.58 -5.71 4.87
N VAL A 232 20.61 -6.41 4.39
CA VAL A 232 20.58 -7.86 4.19
C VAL A 232 21.83 -8.49 4.76
N ARG A 233 21.67 -9.66 5.38
CA ARG A 233 22.77 -10.48 5.89
C ARG A 233 22.51 -11.94 5.60
N LYS A 234 23.58 -12.73 5.65
CA LYS A 234 23.51 -14.18 5.55
C LYS A 234 23.00 -14.76 6.87
N GLY A 235 21.96 -15.58 6.79
CA GLY A 235 21.45 -16.39 7.90
C GLY A 235 22.32 -17.62 8.14
N SER A 236 22.08 -18.32 9.25
CA SER A 236 22.90 -19.47 9.68
C SER A 236 22.90 -20.67 8.73
N ALA A 237 21.91 -20.77 7.83
CA ALA A 237 21.78 -21.85 6.86
C ALA A 237 22.33 -21.50 5.46
N GLY A 238 22.97 -20.34 5.28
CA GLY A 238 23.33 -19.85 3.95
C GLY A 238 24.56 -20.53 3.36
N ASP A 239 24.54 -20.74 2.05
CA ASP A 239 25.68 -21.20 1.25
C ASP A 239 26.15 -20.11 0.25
N ALA A 240 27.06 -20.47 -0.65
CA ALA A 240 27.58 -19.58 -1.69
C ALA A 240 26.58 -19.27 -2.82
N ASN A 241 25.43 -19.94 -2.86
CA ASN A 241 24.38 -19.77 -3.86
C ASN A 241 23.17 -18.98 -3.32
N SER A 242 23.20 -18.60 -2.04
CA SER A 242 22.16 -17.77 -1.42
C SER A 242 22.01 -16.49 -2.23
N ARG A 243 20.85 -16.28 -2.86
CA ARG A 243 20.57 -15.07 -3.66
C ARG A 243 19.09 -14.75 -3.57
N ALA A 244 18.78 -13.47 -3.67
CA ALA A 244 17.41 -13.00 -3.85
C ALA A 244 17.41 -11.65 -4.59
N ILE A 245 16.32 -11.41 -5.31
CA ILE A 245 16.04 -10.13 -5.95
C ILE A 245 14.89 -9.48 -5.18
N PHE A 246 15.14 -8.32 -4.59
CA PHE A 246 14.13 -7.56 -3.88
C PHE A 246 13.63 -6.42 -4.77
N HIS A 247 12.33 -6.36 -5.01
CA HIS A 247 11.64 -5.21 -5.58
C HIS A 247 10.93 -4.48 -4.43
N LEU A 248 11.39 -3.28 -4.11
CA LEU A 248 10.90 -2.51 -2.97
C LEU A 248 10.22 -1.23 -3.43
N ILE A 249 9.11 -0.90 -2.78
CA ILE A 249 8.47 0.40 -2.90
C ILE A 249 8.35 0.97 -1.48
N PRO A 250 9.29 1.82 -1.04
CA PRO A 250 9.20 2.48 0.24
C PRO A 250 8.32 3.73 0.16
N ALA A 251 7.66 4.05 1.26
CA ALA A 251 6.89 5.27 1.43
C ALA A 251 7.03 5.80 2.86
N VAL A 252 6.99 7.12 3.00
CA VAL A 252 7.01 7.80 4.30
C VAL A 252 5.74 8.60 4.51
N THR A 253 5.23 8.55 5.72
CA THR A 253 4.06 9.30 6.19
C THR A 253 4.52 10.60 6.83
N LEU A 254 3.71 11.65 6.66
CA LEU A 254 3.98 12.93 7.28
C LEU A 254 3.11 13.10 8.54
N ALA A 255 3.67 13.73 9.59
CA ALA A 255 3.01 14.10 10.84
C ALA A 255 2.02 15.24 10.65
#